data_AF-A0A0A8X244-F1
#
_entry.id   AF-A0A0A8X244-F1
#
_cell.length_a   1.000
_cell.length_b   1.000
_cell.length_c   1.000
_cell.angle_alpha   90.00
_cell.angle_beta   90.00
_cell.angle_gamma   90.00
#
_symmetry.space_group_name_H-M   'P 1'
#
loop_
_entity.id
_entity.type
_entity.pdbx_description
1 polymer ?
#
loop_
_entity_poly.entity_id
_entity_poly.type
_entity_poly.pdbx_seq_one_letter_code
_entity_poly.pdbx_strand_id
1 'polypeptide(L)' 'MDETRQKWQSLIQKWLEWENQDSQRKVILIGCDISKGIVPMVSEDRRWRDITGWIYQDIMSVAERADVIWYGISQKLK' A
#
# COMPACT_ATOMS: atom_id res chain seq x y z
N MET A 1 -0.50 11.97 14.55
CA MET A 1 -0.50 11.03 13.40
C MET A 1 0.87 11.10 12.75
N ASP A 2 1.46 9.97 12.35
CA ASP A 2 2.81 9.93 11.73
C ASP A 2 2.82 10.74 10.42
N GLU A 3 3.73 11.72 10.31
CA GLU A 3 3.85 12.61 9.14
C GLU A 3 4.00 11.83 7.82
N THR A 4 4.68 10.69 7.88
CA THR A 4 4.86 9.81 6.72
C THR A 4 3.53 9.27 6.22
N ARG A 5 2.65 8.83 7.14
CA ARG A 5 1.32 8.31 6.77
C ARG A 5 0.46 9.40 6.13
N GLN A 6 0.51 10.63 6.65
CA GLN A 6 -0.23 11.76 6.07
C GLN A 6 0.23 12.08 4.64
N LYS A 7 1.55 12.06 4.39
CA LYS A 7 2.10 12.24 3.03
C LYS A 7 1.60 11.15 2.09
N TRP A 8 1.56 9.91 2.55
CA TRP A 8 1.02 8.78 1.77
C TRP A 8 -0.47 8.93 1.48
N GLN A 9 -1.28 9.31 2.46
CA GLN A 9 -2.70 9.58 2.25
C GLN A 9 -2.92 10.68 1.20
N SER A 10 -2.12 11.75 1.23
CA SER A 10 -2.17 12.79 0.20
C SER A 10 -1.76 12.28 -1.19
N LEU A 11 -0.76 11.41 -1.28
CA LEU A 11 -0.35 10.80 -2.56
C LEU A 11 -1.44 9.89 -3.12
N ILE A 12 -2.02 9.03 -2.28
CA ILE A 12 -3.13 8.15 -2.65
C ILE A 12 -4.29 8.99 -3.21
N GLN A 13 -4.66 10.07 -2.52
CA GLN A 13 -5.73 10.95 -2.97
C GLN A 13 -5.42 11.58 -4.33
N LYS A 14 -4.19 12.06 -4.55
CA LYS A 14 -3.77 12.62 -5.85
C LYS A 14 -3.82 11.59 -6.98
N TRP A 15 -3.44 10.34 -6.70
CA TRP A 15 -3.53 9.26 -7.68
C TRP A 15 -4.97 8.92 -8.04
N LEU A 16 -5.85 8.85 -7.05
CA LEU A 16 -7.29 8.63 -7.27
C LEU A 16 -7.91 9.77 -8.08
N GLU A 17 -7.58 11.02 -7.77
CA GLU A 17 -8.04 12.17 -8.55
C GLU A 17 -7.56 12.11 -10.00
N TRP A 18 -6.30 11.74 -10.21
CA TRP A 18 -5.73 11.60 -11.56
C TRP A 18 -6.37 10.45 -12.35
N GLU A 19 -6.64 9.31 -11.70
CA GLU A 19 -7.31 8.15 -12.29
C GLU A 19 -8.76 8.48 -12.68
N ASN A 20 -9.50 9.15 -11.79
CA ASN A 20 -10.91 9.48 -12.00
C ASN A 20 -11.16 10.55 -13.08
N GLN A 21 -10.13 11.25 -13.54
CA GLN A 21 -10.25 12.23 -14.64
C GLN A 21 -10.50 11.58 -16.00
N ASP A 22 -10.15 10.31 -16.19
CA ASP A 22 -10.33 9.62 -17.46
C ASP A 22 -10.47 8.11 -17.22
N SER A 23 -11.59 7.53 -17.69
CA SER A 23 -11.88 6.10 -17.59
C SER A 23 -10.80 5.16 -18.16
N GLN A 24 -9.95 5.65 -19.07
CA GLN A 24 -8.84 4.89 -19.65
C GLN A 24 -7.59 4.87 -18.76
N ARG A 25 -7.53 5.72 -17.73
CA ARG A 25 -6.41 5.73 -16.78
C ARG A 25 -6.62 4.66 -15.74
N LYS A 26 -5.51 4.00 -15.40
CA LYS A 26 -5.45 3.04 -14.30
C LYS A 26 -4.20 3.26 -13.48
N VAL A 27 -4.35 3.25 -12.17
CA VAL A 27 -3.23 3.28 -11.22
C VAL A 27 -2.97 1.86 -10.75
N ILE A 28 -1.76 1.37 -11.03
CA ILE A 28 -1.30 0.05 -10.59
C ILE A 28 -0.16 0.27 -9.60
N LEU A 29 -0.37 -0.13 -8.35
CA LEU A 29 0.66 -0.12 -7.32
C LEU A 29 1.23 -1.53 -7.15
N ILE A 30 2.55 -1.64 -7.21
CA ILE A 30 3.27 -2.88 -6.92
C ILE A 30 4.09 -2.66 -5.66
N GLY A 31 3.89 -3.52 -4.67
CA GLY A 31 4.50 -3.43 -3.35
C GLY A 31 5.09 -4.76 -2.89
N CYS A 32 6.09 -4.69 -2.02
CA CYS A 32 6.63 -5.86 -1.33
C CYS A 32 6.15 -5.85 0.12
N ASP A 33 5.44 -6.92 0.52
CA ASP A 33 4.94 -7.05 1.87
C ASP A 33 6.04 -7.51 2.84
N ILE A 34 6.46 -6.58 3.70
CA ILE A 34 7.44 -6.81 4.78
C ILE A 34 6.79 -7.03 6.15
N SER A 35 5.46 -7.12 6.21
CA SER A 35 4.70 -7.14 7.47
C SER A 35 4.56 -8.54 8.09
N LYS A 36 4.85 -9.61 7.35
CA LYS A 36 4.57 -11.01 7.74
C LYS A 36 5.73 -11.73 8.44
N GLY A 37 6.76 -11.01 8.87
CA GLY A 37 7.94 -11.55 9.56
C GLY A 37 7.97 -11.30 11.07
N ILE A 38 9.07 -11.72 11.70
CA ILE A 38 9.40 -11.40 13.10
C ILE A 38 9.49 -9.88 13.26
N VAL A 39 9.08 -9.35 14.42
CA VAL A 39 9.19 -7.92 14.73
C VAL A 39 10.67 -7.55 14.85
N PRO A 40 11.17 -6.58 14.06
CA PRO A 40 12.55 -6.16 14.16
C PRO A 40 12.88 -5.59 15.55
N MET A 41 14.09 -5.88 16.01
CA MET A 41 14.64 -5.28 17.23
C MET A 41 15.15 -3.85 17.00
N VAL A 42 15.66 -3.58 15.78
CA VAL A 42 16.08 -2.25 15.35
C VAL A 42 14.84 -1.37 15.19
N SER A 43 14.85 -0.21 15.84
CA SER A 43 13.72 0.73 15.88
C SER A 43 13.29 1.22 14.51
N GLU A 44 14.26 1.50 13.66
CA GLU A 44 14.08 2.02 12.31
C GLU A 44 13.39 0.98 11.43
N ASP A 45 13.82 -0.28 11.49
CA ASP A 45 13.22 -1.39 10.75
C ASP A 45 11.80 -1.69 11.24
N ARG A 46 11.57 -1.61 12.55
CA ARG A 46 10.23 -1.76 13.13
C ARG A 46 9.31 -0.65 12.65
N ARG A 47 9.76 0.61 12.70
CA ARG A 47 9.00 1.76 12.20
C ARG A 47 8.71 1.63 10.71
N TRP A 48 9.69 1.18 9.92
CA TRP A 48 9.51 0.93 8.50
C TRP A 48 8.42 -0.12 8.24
N ARG A 49 8.47 -1.26 8.94
CA ARG A 49 7.43 -2.30 8.88
C ARG A 49 6.04 -1.75 9.23
N ASP A 50 5.93 -1.03 10.33
CA ASP A 50 4.63 -0.53 10.83
C ASP A 50 4.01 0.49 9.86
N ILE A 51 4.82 1.42 9.34
CA ILE A 51 4.41 2.40 8.34
C ILE A 51 3.98 1.71 7.05
N THR A 52 4.74 0.74 6.53
CA THR A 52 4.34 -0.02 5.34
C THR A 52 3.01 -0.73 5.55
N GLY A 53 2.80 -1.34 6.72
CA GLY A 53 1.53 -1.97 7.08
C GLY A 53 0.35 -0.99 7.03
N TRP A 54 0.49 0.19 7.63
CA TRP A 54 -0.56 1.22 7.58
C TRP A 54 -0.82 1.75 6.18
N ILE A 55 0.22 1.95 5.37
CA ILE A 55 0.09 2.41 3.99
C ILE A 55 -0.68 1.37 3.16
N TYR A 56 -0.38 0.08 3.31
CA TYR A 56 -1.11 -0.97 2.59
C TYR A 56 -2.56 -1.10 3.05
N GLN A 57 -2.85 -0.88 4.33
CA GLN A 57 -4.24 -0.80 4.80
C GLN A 57 -5.00 0.36 4.15
N ASP A 58 -4.39 1.55 4.10
CA ASP A 58 -4.98 2.73 3.47
C ASP A 58 -5.22 2.48 1.97
N ILE A 59 -4.28 1.84 1.27
CA ILE A 59 -4.41 1.48 -0.16
C ILE A 59 -5.49 0.43 -0.39
N MET A 60 -5.52 -0.64 0.41
CA MET A 60 -6.55 -1.69 0.33
C MET A 60 -7.97 -1.13 0.53
N SER A 61 -8.12 -0.09 1.34
CA SER A 61 -9.40 0.55 1.58
C SER A 61 -9.98 1.20 0.32
N VAL A 62 -9.13 1.80 -0.53
CA VAL A 62 -9.55 2.53 -1.74
C VAL A 62 -9.43 1.71 -3.03
N ALA A 63 -8.55 0.71 -3.07
CA ALA A 63 -8.29 -0.06 -4.29
C ALA A 63 -9.54 -0.81 -4.76
N GLU A 64 -9.82 -0.77 -6.07
CA GLU A 64 -10.91 -1.55 -6.67
C GLU A 64 -10.59 -3.05 -6.65
N ARG A 65 -9.33 -3.39 -6.90
CA ARG A 65 -8.80 -4.76 -6.94
C ARG A 65 -7.48 -4.83 -6.21
N ALA A 66 -7.26 -5.93 -5.49
CA ALA A 66 -5.97 -6.22 -4.88
C ALA A 66 -5.65 -7.71 -4.97
N ASP A 67 -4.42 -8.02 -5.39
CA ASP A 67 -3.89 -9.37 -5.48
C ASP A 67 -2.61 -9.48 -4.63
N VAL A 68 -2.44 -10.59 -3.93
CA VAL A 68 -1.14 -10.99 -3.37
C VAL A 68 -0.49 -11.98 -4.33
N ILE A 69 0.80 -11.82 -4.59
CA ILE A 69 1.56 -12.71 -5.46
C ILE A 69 2.51 -13.54 -4.61
N TRP A 70 2.42 -14.87 -4.71
CA TRP A 70 3.25 -15.81 -3.98
C TRP A 70 3.83 -16.86 -4.92
N TYR A 71 5.16 -16.95 -5.00
CA TYR A 71 5.88 -17.79 -5.98
C TYR A 71 5.35 -17.65 -7.43
N GLY A 72 5.02 -16.41 -7.83
CA GLY A 72 4.49 -16.11 -9.16
C GLY A 72 3.00 -16.42 -9.35
N ILE A 73 2.32 -16.97 -8.34
CA ILE A 73 0.88 -17.26 -8.37
C ILE A 73 0.14 -16.09 -7.73
N SER A 74 -0.83 -15.50 -8.43
CA SER A 74 -1.68 -14.44 -7.90
C SER A 74 -2.90 -15.02 -7.16
N GLN A 75 -3.22 -14.41 -6.02
CA GLN A 75 -4.42 -14.67 -5.26
C GLN A 75 -5.15 -13.35 -5.03
N LYS A 76 -6.41 -13.28 -5.50
CA LYS A 76 -7.26 -12.10 -5.33
C LYS A 76 -7.74 -11.98 -3.90
N LEU A 77 -7.54 -10.79 -3.30
CA LEU A 77 -7.98 -10.44 -1.95
C LEU A 77 -9.24 -9.55 -1.96
N LYS A 78 -9.36 -8.67 -2.97
CA LYS A 78 -10.49 -7.76 -3.21
C LYS A 78 -10.73 -7.66 -4.70
#